data_AF-A0A6I4W4M0-F1
#
_entry.id   AF-A0A6I4W4M0-F1
#
_cell.length_a   1.000
_cell.length_b   1.000
_cell.length_c   1.000
_cell.angle_alpha   90.00
_cell.angle_beta   90.00
_cell.angle_gamma   90.00
#
_symmetry.space_group_name_H-M   'P 1'
#
loop_
_entity.id
_entity.type
_entity.pdbx_description
1 polymer ?
#
loop_
_entity_poly.entity_id
_entity_poly.type
_entity_poly.pdbx_seq_one_letter_code
_entity_poly.pdbx_strand_id
1 'polypeptide(L)'
;MTALAPAPSPVLRRVLWGAQILLALFLLVASALPKFAGQKDAVETFAKIGWGQWLRYLTGAVEAAGAIGLVVPRLAGAAAVGLIGLMIGAALTQLLVLSPAWALFPAALAVVFALIAYDRRADLLP
;
A
#
# COMPACT_ATOMS: atom_id res chain seq x y z
N MET A 1 17.00 18.74 -26.64
CA MET A 1 16.74 19.75 -25.59
C MET A 1 15.70 19.17 -24.64
N THR A 2 16.15 18.49 -23.58
CA THR A 2 15.28 17.92 -22.54
C THR A 2 14.86 19.05 -21.63
N ALA A 3 13.62 19.52 -21.74
CA ALA A 3 13.06 20.46 -20.78
C ALA A 3 13.07 19.79 -19.40
N LEU A 4 13.84 20.33 -18.45
CA LEU A 4 13.79 19.91 -17.05
C LEU A 4 12.37 20.15 -16.56
N ALA A 5 11.66 19.06 -16.23
CA ALA A 5 10.32 19.17 -15.66
C ALA A 5 10.35 20.09 -14.43
N PRO A 6 9.38 21.01 -14.28
CA PRO A 6 9.36 21.93 -13.15
C PRO A 6 9.35 21.16 -11.83
N ALA A 7 10.14 21.62 -10.86
CA ALA A 7 10.14 21.04 -9.52
C ALA A 7 8.72 21.12 -8.92
N PRO A 8 8.22 20.06 -8.26
CA PRO A 8 6.87 20.06 -7.71
C PRO A 8 6.69 21.18 -6.68
N SER A 9 5.52 21.81 -6.69
CA SER A 9 5.22 22.93 -5.81
C SER A 9 5.31 22.52 -4.33
N PRO A 10 5.74 23.41 -3.42
CA PRO A 10 5.83 23.11 -1.99
C PRO A 10 4.48 22.71 -1.37
N VAL A 11 3.37 23.16 -1.96
CA VAL A 11 2.01 22.78 -1.57
C VAL A 11 1.73 21.31 -1.92
N LEU A 12 2.06 20.88 -3.15
CA LEU A 12 1.88 19.49 -3.58
C LEU A 12 2.65 18.52 -2.68
N ARG A 13 3.90 18.87 -2.32
CA ARG A 13 4.70 18.06 -1.39
C ARG A 13 4.06 17.91 -0.01
N ARG A 14 3.46 18.98 0.54
CA ARG A 14 2.76 18.93 1.83
C ARG A 14 1.50 18.08 1.76
N VAL A 15 0.72 18.22 0.68
CA VAL A 15 -0.50 17.42 0.47
C VAL A 15 -0.16 15.94 0.33
N LEU A 16 0.86 15.60 -0.48
CA LEU A 16 1.32 14.23 -0.64
C LEU A 16 1.84 13.63 0.67
N TRP A 17 2.56 14.41 1.48
CA TRP A 17 3.04 13.95 2.77
C TRP A 17 1.90 13.71 3.76
N GLY A 18 0.90 14.61 3.80
CA GLY A 18 -0.33 14.40 4.58
C GLY A 18 -1.08 13.13 4.14
N ALA A 19 -1.19 12.90 2.83
CA ALA A 19 -1.79 11.69 2.28
C ALA A 19 -0.98 10.43 2.65
N GLN A 20 0.35 10.48 2.61
CA GLN A 20 1.23 9.37 3.05
C GLN A 20 1.00 9.00 4.51
N ILE A 21 0.87 9.99 5.40
CA ILE A 21 0.59 9.75 6.83
C ILE A 21 -0.78 9.09 7.00
N LEU A 22 -1.81 9.60 6.31
CA LEU A 22 -3.15 9.02 6.39
C LEU A 22 -3.17 7.57 5.88
N LEU A 23 -2.50 7.30 4.75
CA LEU A 23 -2.37 5.96 4.19
C LEU A 23 -1.58 5.04 5.11
N ALA A 24 -0.49 5.52 5.71
CA ALA A 24 0.30 4.75 6.67
C ALA A 24 -0.52 4.39 7.91
N LEU A 25 -1.29 5.34 8.45
CA LEU A 25 -2.18 5.10 9.58
C LEU A 25 -3.26 4.08 9.22
N PHE A 26 -3.88 4.21 8.05
CA PHE A 26 -4.86 3.25 7.54
C PHE A 26 -4.25 1.85 7.42
N LEU A 27 -3.09 1.73 6.76
CA LEU A 27 -2.43 0.44 6.56
C LEU A 27 -1.99 -0.21 7.88
N LEU A 28 -1.48 0.56 8.86
CA LEU A 28 -1.09 0.02 10.16
C LEU A 28 -2.30 -0.38 11.01
N VAL A 29 -3.24 0.53 11.19
CA VAL A 29 -4.30 0.39 12.20
C VAL A 29 -5.51 -0.36 11.65
N ALA A 30 -5.97 0.01 10.45
CA ALA A 30 -7.17 -0.59 9.87
C ALA A 30 -6.87 -1.87 9.08
N SER A 31 -5.63 -2.09 8.63
CA SER A 31 -5.28 -3.26 7.81
C SER A 31 -4.37 -4.27 8.53
N ALA A 32 -3.16 -3.87 8.93
CA ALA A 32 -2.14 -4.77 9.46
C ALA A 32 -2.45 -5.24 10.88
N LEU A 33 -2.86 -4.32 11.77
CA LEU A 33 -3.15 -4.64 13.16
C LEU A 33 -4.25 -5.71 13.33
N PRO A 34 -5.41 -5.66 12.65
CA PRO A 34 -6.40 -6.74 12.65
C PRO A 34 -5.81 -8.10 12.24
N LYS A 35 -4.89 -8.09 11.26
CA LYS A 35 -4.21 -9.31 10.80
C LYS A 35 -3.23 -9.85 11.83
N PHE A 36 -2.63 -9.04 12.69
CA PHE A 36 -1.77 -9.54 13.78
C PHE A 36 -2.57 -9.93 15.03
N ALA A 37 -3.58 -9.14 15.36
CA ALA A 37 -4.45 -9.36 16.51
C ALA A 37 -5.36 -10.59 16.36
N GLY A 38 -5.42 -11.19 15.16
CA GLY A 38 -6.30 -12.34 14.91
C GLY A 38 -7.77 -11.95 14.94
N GLN A 39 -8.10 -10.73 14.52
CA GLN A 39 -9.49 -10.29 14.44
C GLN A 39 -10.29 -11.26 13.55
N LYS A 40 -11.49 -11.63 14.01
CA LYS A 40 -12.33 -12.66 13.40
C LYS A 40 -12.48 -12.49 11.88
N ASP A 41 -12.81 -11.28 11.43
CA ASP A 41 -12.99 -10.99 10.01
C ASP A 41 -11.71 -11.24 9.19
N ALA A 42 -10.54 -10.84 9.71
CA ALA A 42 -9.27 -11.10 9.04
C ALA A 42 -8.95 -12.60 9.00
N VAL A 43 -9.17 -13.33 10.08
CA VAL A 43 -8.95 -14.78 10.11
C VAL A 43 -9.86 -15.50 9.11
N GLU A 44 -11.14 -15.13 9.06
CA GLU A 44 -12.13 -15.70 8.14
C GLU A 44 -11.84 -15.36 6.67
N THR A 45 -11.47 -14.11 6.37
CA THR A 45 -11.08 -13.71 5.01
C THR A 45 -9.90 -14.54 4.50
N PHE A 46 -8.84 -14.70 5.31
CA PHE A 46 -7.68 -15.49 4.88
C PHE A 46 -7.94 -17.00 4.91
N ALA A 47 -8.87 -17.49 5.74
CA ALA A 47 -9.33 -18.87 5.66
C ALA A 47 -10.05 -19.14 4.33
N LYS A 48 -10.88 -18.20 3.84
CA LYS A 48 -11.54 -18.30 2.52
C LYS A 48 -10.55 -18.31 1.36
N ILE A 49 -9.41 -17.62 1.48
CA ILE A 49 -8.33 -17.66 0.48
C ILE A 49 -7.74 -19.08 0.36
N GLY A 50 -7.73 -19.85 1.45
CA GLY A 50 -7.39 -21.28 1.42
C GLY A 50 -5.89 -21.61 1.43
N TRP A 51 -5.01 -20.61 1.50
CA TRP A 51 -3.55 -20.83 1.49
C TRP A 51 -2.94 -20.96 2.90
N GLY A 52 -3.78 -20.89 3.93
CA GLY A 52 -3.38 -20.97 5.33
C GLY A 52 -3.10 -19.61 5.96
N GLN A 53 -3.00 -19.61 7.30
CA GLN A 53 -2.92 -18.39 8.10
C GLN A 53 -1.55 -17.69 8.04
N TRP A 54 -0.50 -18.36 7.54
CA TRP A 54 0.80 -17.72 7.32
C TRP A 54 0.69 -16.55 6.32
N LEU A 55 -0.18 -16.69 5.30
CA LEU A 55 -0.41 -15.63 4.32
C LEU A 55 -0.99 -14.38 4.98
N ARG A 56 -1.88 -14.53 5.97
CA ARG A 56 -2.41 -13.40 6.76
C ARG A 56 -1.29 -12.62 7.44
N TYR A 57 -0.38 -13.33 8.10
CA TYR A 57 0.75 -12.70 8.79
C TYR A 57 1.73 -12.07 7.82
N LEU A 58 2.01 -12.72 6.68
CA LEU A 58 2.85 -12.14 5.63
C LEU A 58 2.23 -10.85 5.07
N THR A 59 0.95 -10.86 4.70
CA THR A 59 0.27 -9.67 4.20
C THR A 59 0.29 -8.55 5.24
N GLY A 60 0.00 -8.86 6.51
CA GLY A 60 0.08 -7.88 7.60
C GLY A 60 1.48 -7.30 7.79
N ALA A 61 2.53 -8.11 7.66
CA ALA A 61 3.92 -7.66 7.75
C ALA A 61 4.30 -6.74 6.59
N VAL A 62 3.90 -7.07 5.36
CA VAL A 62 4.16 -6.22 4.19
C VAL A 62 3.38 -4.91 4.28
N GLU A 63 2.13 -4.92 4.75
CA GLU A 63 1.36 -3.69 4.98
C GLU A 63 1.99 -2.80 6.05
N ALA A 64 2.42 -3.38 7.18
CA ALA A 64 3.07 -2.64 8.25
C ALA A 64 4.42 -2.06 7.81
N ALA A 65 5.25 -2.85 7.12
CA ALA A 65 6.52 -2.39 6.56
C ALA A 65 6.31 -1.27 5.53
N GLY A 66 5.32 -1.43 4.63
CA GLY A 66 4.97 -0.41 3.65
C GLY A 66 4.47 0.88 4.29
N ALA A 67 3.63 0.79 5.33
CA ALA A 67 3.15 1.94 6.07
C ALA A 67 4.28 2.73 6.75
N ILE A 68 5.20 2.02 7.42
CA ILE A 68 6.39 2.63 8.03
C ILE A 68 7.27 3.26 6.92
N GLY A 69 7.47 2.54 5.81
CA GLY A 69 8.27 3.02 4.69
C GLY A 69 7.69 4.27 4.02
N LEU A 70 6.36 4.42 3.94
CA LEU A 70 5.70 5.59 3.35
C LEU A 70 6.00 6.90 4.09
N VAL A 71 6.24 6.84 5.41
CA VAL A 71 6.51 8.03 6.22
C VAL A 71 8.01 8.34 6.37
N VAL A 72 8.89 7.42 5.96
CA VAL A 72 10.34 7.63 5.92
C VAL A 72 10.71 8.18 4.54
N PRO A 73 11.16 9.45 4.40
CA PRO A 73 11.34 10.09 3.10
C PRO A 73 12.20 9.28 2.12
N ARG A 74 13.28 8.66 2.60
CA ARG A 74 14.21 7.87 1.78
C ARG A 74 13.66 6.51 1.35
N LEU A 75 12.62 6.01 2.03
CA LEU A 75 12.01 4.70 1.75
C LEU A 75 10.66 4.81 1.06
N ALA A 76 10.05 6.01 1.03
CA ALA A 76 8.69 6.22 0.55
C ALA A 76 8.47 5.72 -0.88
N GLY A 77 9.43 5.92 -1.78
CA GLY A 77 9.39 5.39 -3.15
C GLY A 77 9.37 3.86 -3.17
N ALA A 78 10.30 3.21 -2.47
CA ALA A 78 10.41 1.75 -2.44
C ALA A 78 9.20 1.10 -1.75
N ALA A 79 8.72 1.70 -0.66
CA ALA A 79 7.53 1.27 0.06
C ALA A 79 6.29 1.34 -0.82
N ALA A 80 6.11 2.44 -1.56
CA ALA A 80 5.01 2.60 -2.51
C ALA A 80 5.04 1.51 -3.60
N VAL A 81 6.21 1.20 -4.16
CA VAL A 81 6.35 0.11 -5.14
C VAL A 81 5.96 -1.25 -4.55
N GLY A 82 6.43 -1.58 -3.35
CA GLY A 82 6.04 -2.82 -2.67
C GLY A 82 4.53 -2.90 -2.41
N LEU A 83 3.93 -1.79 -1.98
CA LEU A 83 2.49 -1.70 -1.75
C LEU A 83 1.66 -1.80 -3.03
N ILE A 84 2.15 -1.34 -4.19
CA ILE A 84 1.50 -1.60 -5.49
C ILE A 84 1.40 -3.10 -5.74
N GLY A 85 2.49 -3.85 -5.55
CA GLY A 85 2.49 -5.30 -5.70
C GLY A 85 1.48 -5.99 -4.77
N LEU A 86 1.42 -5.56 -3.52
CA LEU A 86 0.44 -6.06 -2.55
C LEU A 86 -1.01 -5.76 -2.98
N MET A 87 -1.27 -4.54 -3.45
CA MET A 87 -2.60 -4.14 -3.91
C MET A 87 -3.05 -4.89 -5.16
N ILE A 88 -2.12 -5.19 -6.09
CA ILE A 88 -2.41 -6.05 -7.24
C ILE A 88 -2.82 -7.44 -6.77
N GLY A 89 -2.05 -8.04 -5.84
CA GLY A 89 -2.40 -9.32 -5.24
C GLY A 89 -3.78 -9.29 -4.58
N ALA A 90 -4.07 -8.26 -3.78
CA ALA A 90 -5.36 -8.10 -3.12
C ALA A 90 -6.52 -7.95 -4.11
N ALA A 91 -6.34 -7.15 -5.18
CA ALA A 91 -7.35 -7.00 -6.23
C ALA A 91 -7.62 -8.32 -6.95
N LEU A 92 -6.58 -9.07 -7.30
CA LEU A 92 -6.72 -10.39 -7.93
C LEU A 92 -7.42 -11.38 -6.99
N THR A 93 -7.09 -11.39 -5.70
CA THR A 93 -7.79 -12.24 -4.71
C THR A 93 -9.28 -11.87 -4.61
N GLN A 94 -9.63 -10.58 -4.67
CA GLN A 94 -11.04 -10.17 -4.69
C GLN A 94 -11.77 -10.64 -5.96
N LEU A 95 -11.14 -10.52 -7.12
CA LEU A 95 -11.74 -10.91 -8.39
C LEU A 95 -11.88 -12.43 -8.54
N LEU A 96 -10.91 -13.18 -8.06
CA LEU A 96 -10.77 -14.61 -8.38
C LEU A 96 -11.24 -15.54 -7.26
N VAL A 97 -11.28 -15.07 -6.00
CA VAL A 97 -11.49 -15.94 -4.82
C VAL A 97 -12.56 -15.41 -3.87
N LEU A 98 -12.59 -14.10 -3.62
CA LEU A 98 -13.48 -13.48 -2.64
C LEU A 98 -14.70 -12.83 -3.31
N SER A 99 -14.75 -11.50 -3.37
CA SER A 99 -15.89 -10.77 -3.91
C SER A 99 -15.42 -9.66 -4.87
N PRO A 100 -15.71 -9.77 -6.19
CA PRO A 100 -15.28 -8.80 -7.19
C PRO A 100 -15.74 -7.36 -6.91
N ALA A 101 -16.87 -7.18 -6.22
CA ALA A 101 -17.39 -5.87 -5.84
C ALA A 101 -16.40 -5.04 -5.02
N TRP A 102 -15.48 -5.70 -4.29
CA TRP A 102 -14.49 -5.07 -3.45
C TRP A 102 -13.11 -4.93 -4.12
N ALA A 103 -12.93 -5.39 -5.36
CA ALA A 103 -11.65 -5.31 -6.07
C ALA A 103 -11.25 -3.86 -6.42
N LEU A 104 -12.23 -2.95 -6.54
CA LEU A 104 -11.97 -1.55 -6.85
C LEU A 104 -11.17 -0.84 -5.74
N PHE A 105 -11.38 -1.22 -4.48
CA PHE A 105 -10.72 -0.59 -3.34
C PHE A 105 -9.19 -0.76 -3.36
N PRO A 106 -8.61 -1.98 -3.40
CA PRO A 106 -7.17 -2.15 -3.54
C PRO A 106 -6.64 -1.60 -4.86
N ALA A 107 -7.40 -1.69 -5.96
CA ALA A 107 -6.99 -1.09 -7.24
C ALA A 107 -6.84 0.44 -7.14
N ALA A 108 -7.75 1.13 -6.47
CA ALA A 108 -7.65 2.57 -6.23
C ALA A 108 -6.42 2.92 -5.36
N LEU A 109 -6.15 2.14 -4.32
CA LEU A 109 -4.94 2.32 -3.51
C LEU A 109 -3.66 2.09 -4.34
N ALA A 110 -3.64 1.11 -5.25
CA ALA A 110 -2.51 0.89 -6.15
C ALA A 110 -2.22 2.13 -7.01
N VAL A 111 -3.25 2.79 -7.53
CA VAL A 111 -3.11 4.05 -8.28
C VAL A 111 -2.51 5.15 -7.41
N VAL A 112 -2.99 5.30 -6.17
CA VAL A 112 -2.44 6.30 -5.24
C VAL A 112 -0.96 6.02 -4.92
N PHE A 113 -0.59 4.74 -4.68
CA PHE A 113 0.81 4.36 -4.47
C PHE A 113 1.66 4.56 -5.72
N ALA A 114 1.11 4.35 -6.93
CA ALA A 114 1.82 4.65 -8.17
C ALA A 114 2.14 6.14 -8.32
N LEU A 115 1.19 7.02 -7.94
CA LEU A 115 1.42 8.48 -7.92
C LEU A 115 2.53 8.85 -6.91
N ILE A 116 2.53 8.23 -5.73
CA ILE A 116 3.58 8.44 -4.73
C ILE A 116 4.94 7.94 -5.25
N ALA A 117 5.00 6.73 -5.81
CA ALA A 117 6.22 6.17 -6.37
C ALA A 117 6.79 7.04 -7.50
N TYR A 118 5.91 7.60 -8.34
CA TYR A 118 6.30 8.51 -9.41
C TYR A 118 6.89 9.83 -8.88
N ASP A 119 6.28 10.44 -7.86
CA ASP A 119 6.81 11.65 -7.20
C ASP A 119 8.17 11.37 -6.52
N ARG A 120 8.28 10.21 -5.87
CA ARG A 120 9.45 9.75 -5.11
C ARG A 120 10.47 8.97 -5.94
N ARG A 121 10.37 9.00 -7.27
CA ARG A 121 11.28 8.25 -8.16
C ARG A 121 12.75 8.60 -7.98
N ALA A 122 13.05 9.81 -7.50
CA ALA A 122 14.42 10.22 -7.18
C ALA A 122 15.00 9.42 -6.01
N ASP A 123 14.17 8.97 -5.06
CA ASP A 123 14.58 8.15 -3.92
C ASP A 123 14.88 6.69 -4.33
N LEU A 124 14.52 6.28 -5.55
CA LEU A 124 14.75 4.95 -6.10
C LEU A 124 16.08 4.82 -6.87
N LEU A 125 16.75 5.95 -7.15
CA LEU A 125 18.00 5.97 -7.89
C LEU A 125 19.20 5.91 -6.92
N PRO A 126 20.28 5.18 -7.27
CA PRO A 126 21.47 5.03 -6.44
C PRO A 126 22.31 6.31 -6.33
#